data_AF-A0A4R4U069-F1
#
_entry.id   AF-A0A4R4U069-F1
#
_cell.length_a   1.000
_cell.length_b   1.000
_cell.length_c   1.000
_cell.angle_alpha   90.00
_cell.angle_beta   90.00
_cell.angle_gamma   90.00
#
_symmetry.space_group_name_H-M   'P 1'
#
loop_
_entity.id
_entity.type
_entity.pdbx_description
1 polymer ?
#
loop_
_entity_poly.entity_id
_entity_poly.type
_entity_poly.pdbx_seq_one_letter_code
_entity_poly.pdbx_strand_id
1 'polypeptide(L)'
;MGSHKPNKHDPGGESARAGRRVHFAFGEDDTYVLCEMPDHPTAASVAIAIEAAGGLRVQVVPVLTPAEVDEATHRVTTYSPPGT
;
A
#
# COMPACT_ATOMS: atom_id res chain seq x y z
N MET A 1 -1.62 -24.74 -40.89
CA MET A 1 -2.70 -24.62 -39.89
C MET A 1 -2.04 -24.19 -38.59
N GLY A 2 -2.52 -23.08 -38.00
CA GLY A 2 -1.72 -22.13 -37.22
C GLY A 2 -1.09 -22.62 -35.92
N SER A 3 0.15 -22.23 -35.72
CA SER A 3 0.89 -22.27 -34.45
C SER A 3 0.18 -21.39 -33.42
N HIS A 4 -0.29 -21.99 -32.33
CA HIS A 4 -0.88 -21.28 -31.19
C HIS A 4 0.20 -20.38 -30.56
N LYS A 5 0.09 -19.06 -30.75
CA LYS A 5 0.92 -18.10 -30.02
C LYS A 5 0.49 -18.10 -28.54
N PRO A 6 1.42 -18.07 -27.58
CA PRO A 6 1.08 -17.87 -26.19
C PRO A 6 0.45 -16.47 -26.01
N ASN A 7 -0.63 -16.41 -25.23
CA ASN A 7 -1.39 -15.20 -24.97
C ASN A 7 -0.55 -14.21 -24.14
N LYS A 8 -0.53 -12.93 -24.51
CA LYS A 8 0.21 -11.84 -23.81
C LYS A 8 -0.43 -11.47 -22.46
N HIS A 9 -1.35 -12.29 -21.97
CA HIS A 9 -2.16 -12.04 -20.77
C HIS A 9 -2.00 -13.18 -19.77
N ASP A 10 -0.77 -13.69 -19.66
CA ASP A 10 -0.33 -14.45 -18.51
C ASP A 10 0.34 -13.43 -17.57
N PRO A 11 -0.37 -12.81 -16.60
CA PRO A 11 0.29 -12.11 -15.53
C PRO A 11 0.90 -13.20 -14.65
N GLY A 12 2.02 -13.74 -15.11
CA GLY A 12 2.87 -14.63 -14.33
C GLY A 12 3.07 -14.00 -12.96
N GLY A 13 2.83 -14.81 -11.93
CA GLY A 13 2.79 -14.37 -10.56
C GLY A 13 4.02 -13.56 -10.18
N GLU A 14 3.85 -12.25 -10.10
CA GLU A 14 4.61 -11.47 -9.14
C GLU A 14 3.88 -11.65 -7.81
N SER A 15 4.13 -12.79 -7.17
CA SER A 15 4.07 -12.87 -5.72
C SER A 15 5.00 -11.76 -5.24
N ALA A 16 4.42 -10.61 -4.89
CA ALA A 16 5.13 -9.47 -4.33
C ALA A 16 6.02 -10.04 -3.23
N ARG A 17 7.32 -10.13 -3.53
CA ARG A 17 8.31 -10.62 -2.56
C ARG A 17 8.18 -9.69 -1.37
N ALA A 18 7.64 -10.20 -0.25
CA ALA A 18 7.48 -9.49 1.00
C ALA A 18 8.79 -8.77 1.33
N GLY A 19 8.82 -7.47 1.03
CA GLY A 19 10.06 -6.73 0.88
C GLY A 19 9.89 -5.41 1.58
N ARG A 20 10.57 -5.25 2.72
CA ARG A 20 10.72 -3.91 3.30
C ARG A 20 11.53 -3.06 2.32
N ARG A 21 11.03 -1.87 2.01
CA ARG A 21 11.70 -0.84 1.21
C ARG A 21 11.76 0.44 2.02
N VAL A 22 12.87 1.16 1.91
CA VAL A 22 13.08 2.45 2.57
C VAL A 22 13.52 3.44 1.50
N HIS A 23 12.81 4.54 1.42
CA HIS A 23 13.06 5.60 0.45
C HIS A 23 13.25 6.92 1.20
N PHE A 24 14.36 7.60 0.97
CA PHE A 24 14.51 8.98 1.44
C PHE A 24 13.71 9.91 0.54
N ALA A 25 13.08 10.91 1.15
CA ALA A 25 12.34 11.93 0.45
C ALA A 25 12.88 13.31 0.80
N PHE A 26 12.68 14.25 -0.11
CA PHE A 26 12.88 15.67 0.16
C PHE A 26 11.49 16.29 0.31
N GLY A 27 11.16 16.79 1.49
CA GLY A 27 9.82 17.31 1.77
C GLY A 27 9.54 17.44 3.26
N GLU A 28 8.26 17.34 3.62
CA GLU A 28 7.81 17.39 5.02
C GLU A 28 8.26 16.14 5.81
N ASP A 29 8.24 14.98 5.16
CA ASP A 29 8.78 13.74 5.71
C ASP A 29 10.15 13.42 5.09
N ASP A 30 11.10 13.04 5.93
CA ASP A 30 12.46 12.69 5.48
C ASP A 30 12.55 11.28 4.89
N THR A 31 11.63 10.37 5.24
CA THR A 31 11.71 8.94 4.88
C THR A 31 10.35 8.28 4.79
N TYR A 32 10.14 7.50 3.73
CA TYR A 32 9.01 6.59 3.58
C TYR A 32 9.46 5.13 3.68
N VAL A 33 8.73 4.34 4.48
CA VAL A 33 8.96 2.91 4.64
C VAL A 33 7.73 2.15 4.18
N LEU A 34 7.90 1.34 3.13
CA LEU A 34 6.86 0.40 2.70
C LEU A 34 7.18 -0.98 3.26
N CYS A 35 6.23 -1.57 3.97
CA CYS A 35 6.39 -2.88 4.57
C CYS A 35 5.05 -3.61 4.69
N GLU A 36 5.12 -4.93 4.52
CA GLU A 36 4.01 -5.83 4.82
C GLU A 36 3.98 -6.08 6.33
N MET A 37 2.81 -5.90 6.94
CA MET A 37 2.56 -6.17 8.36
C MET A 37 1.45 -7.21 8.48
N PRO A 38 1.48 -8.09 9.48
CA PRO A 38 0.46 -9.12 9.66
C PRO A 38 -0.96 -8.54 9.81
N ASP A 39 -1.07 -7.41 10.51
CA ASP A 39 -2.32 -6.70 10.77
C ASP A 39 -2.06 -5.25 11.20
N HIS A 40 -3.13 -4.45 11.24
CA HIS A 40 -3.05 -3.03 11.65
C HIS A 40 -2.57 -2.82 13.10
N PRO A 41 -3.03 -3.60 14.12
CA PRO A 41 -2.51 -3.47 15.47
C PRO A 41 -0.99 -3.69 15.57
N THR A 42 -0.45 -4.65 14.84
CA THR A 42 0.99 -4.92 14.78
C THR A 42 1.72 -3.72 14.18
N ALA A 43 1.23 -3.15 13.06
CA ALA A 43 1.82 -1.95 12.47
C ALA A 43 1.80 -0.75 13.43
N ALA A 44 0.69 -0.54 14.13
CA ALA A 44 0.56 0.53 15.12
C ALA A 44 1.52 0.35 16.31
N SER A 45 1.70 -0.88 16.80
CA SER A 45 2.63 -1.17 17.90
C SER A 45 4.09 -0.81 17.54
N VAL A 46 4.49 -1.07 16.29
CA VAL A 46 5.81 -0.69 15.77
C VAL A 46 5.96 0.82 15.72
N ALA A 47 4.95 1.53 15.22
CA ALA A 47 4.97 2.99 15.17
C ALA A 47 5.10 3.62 16.57
N ILE A 48 4.33 3.12 17.55
CA ILE A 48 4.39 3.57 18.94
C ILE A 48 5.79 3.32 19.53
N ALA A 49 6.38 2.16 19.28
CA ALA A 49 7.72 1.84 19.79
C ALA A 49 8.80 2.77 19.20
N ILE A 50 8.68 3.14 17.92
CA ILE A 50 9.61 4.07 17.27
C ILE A 50 9.46 5.48 17.83
N GLU A 51 8.23 5.98 17.96
CA GLU A 51 7.93 7.29 18.56
C GLU A 51 8.41 7.36 20.01
N ALA A 52 8.19 6.31 20.80
CA ALA A 52 8.65 6.23 22.19
C ALA A 52 10.18 6.26 22.33
N ALA A 53 10.92 5.83 21.31
CA ALA A 53 12.38 5.96 21.27
C ALA A 53 12.85 7.41 21.02
N GLY A 54 11.96 8.33 20.64
CA GLY A 54 12.18 9.77 20.58
C GLY A 54 12.96 10.28 19.37
N GLY A 55 13.26 9.42 18.39
CA GLY A 55 14.09 9.76 17.24
C GLY A 55 13.33 10.11 15.96
N LEU A 56 12.05 9.78 15.86
CA LEU A 56 11.24 9.97 14.65
C LEU A 56 9.80 10.28 15.03
N ARG A 57 9.15 11.13 14.23
CA ARG A 57 7.69 11.19 14.13
C ARG A 57 7.23 10.13 13.12
N VAL A 58 6.23 9.32 13.47
CA VAL A 58 5.76 8.19 12.65
C VAL A 58 4.27 8.33 12.37
N GLN A 59 3.93 8.27 11.08
CA GLN A 59 2.56 8.13 10.62
C GLN A 59 2.40 6.78 9.92
N VAL A 60 1.39 6.00 10.33
CA VAL A 60 1.03 4.76 9.65
C VAL A 60 -0.03 5.06 8.59
N VAL A 61 0.27 4.70 7.34
CA VAL A 61 -0.66 4.84 6.22
C VAL A 61 -0.91 3.45 5.63
N PRO A 62 -2.08 2.82 5.89
CA PRO A 62 -2.46 1.58 5.23
C PRO A 62 -2.56 1.79 3.72
N VAL A 63 -1.98 0.87 2.95
CA VAL A 63 -1.99 0.91 1.48
C VAL A 63 -2.97 -0.12 0.96
N LEU A 64 -3.81 0.28 0.01
CA LEU A 64 -4.70 -0.63 -0.69
C LEU A 64 -3.90 -1.53 -1.64
N THR A 65 -4.24 -2.80 -1.66
CA THR A 65 -3.77 -3.73 -2.67
C THR A 65 -4.33 -3.36 -4.06
N PRO A 66 -3.68 -3.78 -5.16
CA PRO A 66 -4.21 -3.56 -6.50
C PRO A 66 -5.64 -4.08 -6.68
N ALA A 67 -5.97 -5.23 -6.07
CA ALA A 67 -7.32 -5.80 -6.12
C ALA A 67 -8.35 -4.95 -5.37
N GLU A 68 -8.00 -4.39 -4.21
CA GLU A 68 -8.90 -3.49 -3.48
C GLU A 68 -9.14 -2.17 -4.23
N VAL A 69 -8.11 -1.67 -4.93
CA VAL A 69 -8.25 -0.52 -5.81
C VAL A 69 -9.19 -0.84 -6.98
N ASP A 70 -9.03 -2.00 -7.63
CA ASP A 70 -9.89 -2.46 -8.71
C ASP A 70 -11.36 -2.58 -8.27
N GLU A 71 -11.60 -3.27 -7.14
CA GLU A 71 -12.92 -3.37 -6.50
C GLU A 71 -13.53 -1.99 -6.19
N ALA A 72 -12.71 -1.03 -5.76
CA ALA A 72 -13.19 0.32 -5.49
C ALA A 72 -13.71 1.03 -6.76
N THR A 73 -13.19 0.70 -7.95
CA THR A 73 -13.65 1.31 -9.22
C THR A 73 -15.10 0.94 -9.58
N HIS A 74 -15.61 -0.17 -9.04
CA HIS A 74 -16.96 -0.65 -9.32
C HIS A 74 -18.02 -0.11 -8.35
N ARG A 75 -17.63 0.65 -7.32
CA ARG A 75 -18.56 1.19 -6.32
C ARG A 75 -19.16 2.52 -6.78
N VAL A 76 -20.48 2.57 -6.94
CA VAL A 76 -21.19 3.83 -7.18
C VAL A 76 -21.22 4.63 -5.89
N THR A 77 -20.57 5.79 -5.89
CA THR A 77 -20.52 6.68 -4.71
C THR A 77 -21.29 7.95 -5.02
N THR A 78 -22.40 8.18 -4.33
CA THR A 78 -23.13 9.46 -4.41
C THR A 78 -22.46 10.44 -3.45
N TYR A 79 -21.70 11.39 -3.99
CA TYR A 79 -21.13 12.48 -3.19
C TYR A 79 -22.22 13.51 -2.84
N SER A 80 -22.43 13.74 -1.55
CA SER A 80 -23.25 14.84 -1.04
C SER A 80 -22.30 15.87 -0.40
N PRO A 81 -22.18 17.08 -0.99
CA PRO A 81 -21.30 18.09 -0.44
C PRO A 81 -21.81 18.58 0.93
N PRO A 82 -20.91 18.96 1.84
CA PRO A 82 -21.33 19.52 3.12
C PRO A 82 -22.15 20.81 2.92
N GLY A 83 -23.32 20.89 3.55
CA GLY A 83 -24.18 22.09 3.56
C GLY A 83 -25.55 21.98 2.90
N THR A 84 -25.97 20.78 2.46
CA THR A 84 -27.38 20.49 2.09
C THR A 84 -28.21 20.01 3.26
#